data_AF-A0A7Y2AH27-F1
#
_entry.id   AF-A0A7Y2AH27-F1
#
_cell.length_a   1.000
_cell.length_b   1.000
_cell.length_c   1.000
_cell.angle_alpha   90.00
_cell.angle_beta   90.00
_cell.angle_gamma   90.00
#
_symmetry.space_group_name_H-M   'P 1'
#
loop_
_entity.id
_entity.type
_entity.pdbx_description
1 polymer ?
#
loop_
_entity_poly.entity_id
_entity_poly.type
_entity_poly.pdbx_seq_one_letter_code
_entity_poly.pdbx_strand_id
1 'polypeptide(L)'
;ASWIARDGETYSTELLLASELQQNLETSACGGTHRLIGIAMALNKRRADGEPITGVWAEAAEAIQVAIAIAQQNQNPDGSYSTSYLHRTGWTRDLGESLGTTGHMVEFLAIAASDETLRQPWVQRSVRRLCEILQQCDGVDLECGVLYHALHGLVAYQDRMQSSDTTL
;
A
#
# COMPACT_ATOMS: atom_id res chain seq x y z
N ALA A 1 3.01 23.12 -4.97
CA ALA A 1 4.14 24.00 -4.60
C ALA A 1 5.43 23.50 -5.25
N SER A 2 6.39 24.38 -5.53
CA SER A 2 7.73 24.05 -5.99
C SER A 2 8.79 24.59 -5.02
N TRP A 3 9.97 23.99 -4.99
CA TRP A 3 11.12 24.43 -4.18
C TRP A 3 12.43 24.22 -4.94
N ILE A 4 13.47 24.94 -4.54
CA ILE A 4 14.83 24.76 -5.07
C ILE A 4 15.56 23.77 -4.15
N ALA A 5 16.10 22.70 -4.72
CA ALA A 5 16.88 21.71 -3.98
C ALA A 5 18.36 22.13 -3.85
N ARG A 6 19.15 21.32 -3.13
CA ARG A 6 20.56 21.62 -2.84
C ARG A 6 21.42 21.72 -4.11
N ASP A 7 21.05 20.98 -5.15
CA ASP A 7 21.70 20.98 -6.46
C ASP A 7 21.37 22.24 -7.30
N GLY A 8 20.47 23.11 -6.82
CA GLY A 8 20.03 24.31 -7.54
C GLY A 8 18.86 24.06 -8.48
N GLU A 9 18.40 22.82 -8.62
CA GLU A 9 17.28 22.47 -9.49
C GLU A 9 15.93 22.75 -8.81
N THR A 10 14.91 23.03 -9.62
CA THR A 10 13.55 23.26 -9.14
C THR A 10 12.76 21.96 -9.14
N TYR A 11 12.26 21.56 -7.98
CA TYR A 11 11.42 20.39 -7.78
C TYR A 11 9.99 20.77 -7.42
N SER A 12 9.08 19.83 -7.67
CA SER A 12 7.70 19.88 -7.21
C SER A 12 7.22 18.47 -6.89
N THR A 13 6.16 18.33 -6.10
CA THR A 13 5.53 17.02 -5.87
C THR A 13 5.09 16.38 -7.18
N GLU A 14 4.68 17.19 -8.15
CA GLU A 14 4.27 16.73 -9.47
C GLU A 14 5.45 16.13 -10.26
N LEU A 15 6.63 16.75 -10.20
CA LEU A 15 7.85 16.21 -10.81
C LEU A 15 8.30 14.91 -10.13
N LEU A 16 8.22 14.84 -8.81
CA LEU A 16 8.52 13.60 -8.08
C LEU A 16 7.52 12.50 -8.43
N LEU A 17 6.23 12.83 -8.55
CA LEU A 17 5.20 11.89 -8.94
C LEU A 17 5.43 11.35 -10.35
N ALA A 18 5.76 12.23 -11.30
CA ALA A 18 6.13 11.83 -12.67
C ALA A 18 7.34 10.89 -12.68
N SER A 19 8.35 11.16 -11.84
CA SER A 19 9.53 10.31 -11.72
C SER A 19 9.22 8.92 -11.15
N GLU A 20 8.33 8.84 -10.14
CA GLU A 20 7.90 7.58 -9.55
C GLU A 20 7.10 6.72 -10.54
N LEU A 21 6.27 7.32 -11.39
CA LEU A 21 5.51 6.60 -12.42
C LEU A 21 6.37 5.97 -13.52
N GLN A 22 7.60 6.46 -13.70
CA GLN A 22 8.56 5.89 -14.65
C GLN A 22 9.33 4.69 -14.09
N GLN A 23 9.18 4.39 -12.80
CA GLN A 23 9.91 3.31 -12.15
C GLN A 23 9.31 1.95 -12.47
N ASN A 24 10.18 0.95 -12.64
CA ASN A 24 9.73 -0.43 -12.77
C ASN A 24 9.47 -1.05 -11.38
N LEU A 25 8.20 -1.38 -11.11
CA LEU A 25 7.80 -2.01 -9.85
C LEU A 25 8.35 -3.44 -9.69
N GLU A 26 8.54 -4.18 -10.79
CA GLU A 26 9.02 -5.57 -10.76
C GLU A 26 10.46 -5.70 -10.26
N THR A 27 11.29 -4.70 -10.54
CA THR A 27 12.67 -4.63 -10.07
C THR A 27 12.83 -3.82 -8.79
N SER A 28 11.74 -3.31 -8.24
CA SER A 28 11.75 -2.51 -7.01
C SER A 28 11.75 -3.40 -5.77
N ALA A 29 12.44 -2.95 -4.72
CA ALA A 29 12.39 -3.60 -3.41
C ALA A 29 10.94 -3.69 -2.91
N CYS A 30 10.63 -4.78 -2.20
CA CYS A 30 9.30 -5.05 -1.62
C CYS A 30 8.15 -4.92 -2.66
N GLY A 31 8.41 -5.32 -3.91
CA GLY A 31 7.44 -5.26 -5.01
C GLY A 31 7.00 -3.84 -5.38
N GLY A 32 7.77 -2.81 -5.01
CA GLY A 32 7.44 -1.41 -5.26
C GLY A 32 6.33 -0.84 -4.38
N THR A 33 5.90 -1.55 -3.33
CA THR A 33 4.83 -1.13 -2.42
C THR A 33 5.12 0.23 -1.76
N HIS A 34 6.37 0.52 -1.39
CA HIS A 34 6.75 1.83 -0.82
C HIS A 34 6.50 2.98 -1.80
N ARG A 35 6.79 2.77 -3.08
CA ARG A 35 6.52 3.77 -4.14
C ARG A 35 5.03 4.02 -4.28
N LEU A 36 4.26 2.93 -4.33
CA LEU A 36 2.80 2.99 -4.42
C LEU A 36 2.18 3.69 -3.21
N ILE A 37 2.69 3.45 -2.00
CA ILE A 37 2.29 4.17 -0.79
C ILE A 37 2.61 5.67 -0.92
N GLY A 38 3.82 6.04 -1.37
CA GLY A 38 4.17 7.44 -1.60
C GLY A 38 3.26 8.15 -2.61
N ILE A 39 2.96 7.48 -3.73
CA ILE A 39 2.01 7.96 -4.74
C ILE A 39 0.60 8.14 -4.12
N ALA A 40 0.11 7.15 -3.38
CA ALA A 40 -1.19 7.19 -2.73
C ALA A 40 -1.28 8.34 -1.71
N MET A 41 -0.25 8.55 -0.89
CA MET A 41 -0.18 9.66 0.07
C MET A 41 -0.23 11.02 -0.64
N ALA A 42 0.49 11.17 -1.76
CA ALA A 42 0.46 12.40 -2.56
C ALA A 42 -0.95 12.66 -3.15
N LEU A 43 -1.60 11.63 -3.68
CA LEU A 43 -2.98 11.72 -4.19
C LEU A 43 -3.97 12.08 -3.09
N ASN A 44 -3.86 11.45 -1.91
CA ASN A 44 -4.74 11.72 -0.78
C ASN A 44 -4.59 13.16 -0.29
N LYS A 45 -3.34 13.65 -0.18
CA LYS A 45 -3.07 15.05 0.18
C LYS A 45 -3.68 16.01 -0.84
N ARG A 46 -3.51 15.75 -2.14
CA ARG A 46 -4.07 16.59 -3.21
C ARG A 46 -5.60 16.64 -3.18
N ARG A 47 -6.25 15.49 -2.97
CA ARG A 47 -7.71 15.42 -2.80
C ARG A 47 -8.18 16.21 -1.57
N ALA A 48 -7.46 16.09 -0.45
CA ALA A 48 -7.77 16.84 0.77
C ALA A 48 -7.64 18.36 0.57
N ASP A 49 -6.72 18.79 -0.30
CA ASP A 49 -6.54 20.20 -0.67
C ASP A 49 -7.62 20.71 -1.66
N GLY A 50 -8.50 19.85 -2.18
CA GLY A 50 -9.51 20.20 -3.18
C GLY A 50 -8.93 20.49 -4.56
N GLU A 51 -7.68 20.09 -4.80
CA GLU A 51 -6.96 20.33 -6.05
C GLU A 51 -7.36 19.31 -7.13
N PRO A 52 -7.41 19.71 -8.42
CA PRO A 52 -7.88 18.84 -9.49
C PRO A 52 -6.93 17.67 -9.75
N ILE A 53 -7.49 16.48 -9.96
CA ILE A 53 -6.74 15.27 -10.35
C ILE A 53 -6.68 15.21 -11.89
N THR A 54 -5.69 15.89 -12.46
CA THR A 54 -5.49 16.03 -13.92
C THR A 54 -4.03 15.84 -14.30
N GLY A 55 -3.74 15.51 -15.56
CA GLY A 55 -2.37 15.27 -16.03
C GLY A 55 -1.74 14.09 -15.29
N VAL A 56 -0.49 14.24 -14.85
CA VAL A 56 0.24 13.18 -14.13
C VAL A 56 -0.47 12.71 -12.85
N TRP A 57 -1.29 13.57 -12.23
CA TRP A 57 -2.10 13.17 -11.08
C TRP A 57 -3.21 12.17 -11.45
N ALA A 58 -3.78 12.30 -12.65
CA ALA A 58 -4.74 11.33 -13.17
C ALA A 58 -4.06 10.02 -13.54
N GLU A 59 -2.88 10.08 -14.18
CA GLU A 59 -2.06 8.90 -14.48
C GLU A 59 -1.67 8.15 -13.19
N ALA A 60 -1.28 8.87 -12.14
CA ALA A 60 -1.00 8.29 -10.83
C ALA A 60 -2.23 7.64 -10.19
N ALA A 61 -3.40 8.28 -10.30
CA ALA A 61 -4.64 7.71 -9.79
C ALA A 61 -4.99 6.40 -10.51
N GLU A 62 -4.81 6.35 -11.84
CA GLU A 62 -5.01 5.14 -12.64
C GLU A 62 -4.01 4.04 -12.26
N ALA A 63 -2.72 4.36 -12.13
CA ALA A 63 -1.69 3.41 -11.71
C ALA A 63 -2.01 2.75 -10.35
N ILE A 64 -2.54 3.53 -9.40
CA ILE A 64 -2.97 3.02 -8.09
C ILE A 64 -4.19 2.09 -8.23
N GLN A 65 -5.17 2.44 -9.06
CA GLN A 65 -6.33 1.56 -9.30
C GLN A 65 -5.92 0.23 -9.93
N VAL A 66 -5.00 0.27 -10.90
CA VAL A 66 -4.42 -0.94 -11.51
C VAL A 66 -3.69 -1.76 -10.46
N ALA A 67 -2.87 -1.15 -9.60
CA ALA A 67 -2.16 -1.85 -8.54
C ALA A 67 -3.11 -2.51 -7.53
N ILE A 68 -4.22 -1.85 -7.14
CA ILE A 68 -5.26 -2.44 -6.27
C ILE A 68 -5.93 -3.64 -6.95
N ALA A 69 -6.26 -3.53 -8.24
CA ALA A 69 -6.87 -4.62 -8.99
C ALA A 69 -5.93 -5.84 -9.11
N ILE A 70 -4.62 -5.61 -9.30
CA ILE A 70 -3.62 -6.67 -9.33
C ILE A 70 -3.43 -7.27 -7.93
N ALA A 71 -3.43 -6.45 -6.87
CA ALA A 71 -3.38 -6.93 -5.49
C ALA A 71 -4.51 -7.91 -5.20
N GLN A 72 -5.74 -7.58 -5.63
CA GLN A 72 -6.89 -8.46 -5.49
C GLN A 72 -6.70 -9.78 -6.26
N GLN A 73 -6.18 -9.73 -7.49
CA GLN A 73 -5.92 -10.92 -8.32
C GLN A 73 -4.83 -11.83 -7.73
N ASN A 74 -3.79 -11.25 -7.15
CA ASN A 74 -2.65 -11.97 -6.58
C ASN A 74 -2.85 -12.36 -5.11
N GLN A 75 -3.99 -12.04 -4.50
CA GLN A 75 -4.30 -12.47 -3.14
C GLN A 75 -4.44 -14.00 -3.10
N ASN A 76 -3.74 -14.62 -2.15
CA ASN A 76 -3.85 -16.06 -1.93
C ASN A 76 -5.21 -16.42 -1.30
N PRO A 77 -5.68 -17.68 -1.45
CA PRO A 77 -6.99 -18.08 -0.93
C PRO A 77 -7.22 -17.85 0.58
N ASP A 78 -6.14 -17.88 1.38
CA ASP A 78 -6.18 -17.64 2.83
C ASP A 78 -6.20 -16.15 3.21
N GLY A 79 -6.08 -15.24 2.23
CA GLY A 79 -6.01 -13.79 2.44
C GLY A 79 -4.59 -13.22 2.49
N SER A 80 -3.55 -14.05 2.54
CA SER A 80 -2.16 -13.59 2.45
C SER A 80 -1.82 -13.08 1.04
N TYR A 81 -0.69 -12.40 0.90
CA TYR A 81 -0.24 -11.91 -0.41
C TYR A 81 0.98 -12.66 -0.94
N SER A 82 1.04 -12.67 -2.27
CA SER A 82 2.13 -13.29 -3.02
C SER A 82 3.51 -12.84 -2.56
N THR A 83 4.45 -13.78 -2.50
CA THR A 83 5.88 -13.50 -2.34
C THR A 83 6.47 -12.69 -3.49
N SER A 84 5.77 -12.67 -4.63
CA SER A 84 6.06 -11.82 -5.79
C SER A 84 5.21 -10.54 -5.85
N TYR A 85 4.52 -10.18 -4.76
CA TYR A 85 3.70 -8.97 -4.64
C TYR A 85 2.70 -8.82 -5.80
N LEU A 86 2.85 -7.75 -6.60
CA LEU A 86 2.00 -7.43 -7.74
C LEU A 86 2.43 -8.12 -9.04
N HIS A 87 3.61 -8.74 -9.11
CA HIS A 87 4.12 -9.26 -10.38
C HIS A 87 3.44 -10.57 -10.81
N ARG A 88 3.22 -11.50 -9.88
CA ARG A 88 2.53 -12.79 -10.14
C ARG A 88 2.08 -13.44 -8.84
N THR A 89 1.31 -14.52 -8.95
CA THR A 89 0.96 -15.37 -7.80
C THR A 89 2.20 -16.08 -7.23
N GLY A 90 2.18 -16.32 -5.92
CA GLY A 90 3.31 -16.90 -5.19
C GLY A 90 2.86 -17.29 -3.79
N TRP A 91 3.33 -18.44 -3.31
CA TRP A 91 2.95 -18.96 -2.00
C TRP A 91 4.19 -19.34 -1.21
N THR A 92 4.17 -19.10 0.09
CA THR A 92 5.23 -19.49 1.03
C THR A 92 4.63 -20.07 2.30
N ARG A 93 5.40 -20.93 2.97
CA ARG A 93 5.10 -21.42 4.33
C ARG A 93 5.93 -20.68 5.38
N ASP A 94 6.89 -19.87 4.95
CA ASP A 94 7.69 -19.06 5.84
C ASP A 94 6.83 -17.92 6.40
N LEU A 95 6.67 -17.89 7.72
CA LEU A 95 5.81 -16.91 8.39
C LEU A 95 6.40 -15.50 8.32
N GLY A 96 7.72 -15.34 8.33
CA GLY A 96 8.37 -14.04 8.22
C GLY A 96 8.20 -13.43 6.83
N GLU A 97 8.37 -14.24 5.79
CA GLU A 97 8.12 -13.83 4.40
C GLU A 97 6.63 -13.53 4.16
N SER A 98 5.72 -14.37 4.69
CA SER A 98 4.28 -14.15 4.60
C SER A 98 3.84 -12.89 5.36
N LEU A 99 4.41 -12.64 6.54
CA LEU A 99 4.20 -11.40 7.30
C LEU A 99 4.69 -10.19 6.51
N GLY A 100 5.88 -10.29 5.91
CA GLY A 100 6.47 -9.25 5.07
C GLY A 100 5.57 -8.85 3.92
N THR A 101 5.22 -9.80 3.06
CA THR A 101 4.41 -9.48 1.87
C THR A 101 3.00 -9.06 2.25
N THR A 102 2.38 -9.73 3.22
CA THR A 102 1.01 -9.41 3.64
C THR A 102 0.94 -8.05 4.33
N GLY A 103 1.91 -7.72 5.19
CA GLY A 103 2.00 -6.43 5.86
C GLY A 103 2.10 -5.26 4.89
N HIS A 104 3.05 -5.33 3.94
CA HIS A 104 3.23 -4.29 2.92
C HIS A 104 1.97 -4.08 2.07
N MET A 105 1.31 -5.17 1.67
CA MET A 105 0.11 -5.09 0.84
C MET A 105 -1.10 -4.56 1.61
N VAL A 106 -1.29 -4.96 2.87
CA VAL A 106 -2.36 -4.41 3.73
C VAL A 106 -2.14 -2.92 3.98
N GLU A 107 -0.91 -2.49 4.27
CA GLU A 107 -0.57 -1.08 4.44
C GLU A 107 -0.85 -0.27 3.16
N PHE A 108 -0.38 -0.76 2.01
CA PHE A 108 -0.68 -0.14 0.72
C PHE A 108 -2.19 0.04 0.51
N LEU A 109 -2.98 -1.01 0.73
CA LEU A 109 -4.43 -0.95 0.55
C LEU A 109 -5.08 0.02 1.55
N ALA A 110 -4.68 -0.03 2.82
CA ALA A 110 -5.19 0.84 3.86
C ALA A 110 -4.98 2.32 3.53
N ILE A 111 -3.87 2.67 2.88
CA ILE A 111 -3.56 4.05 2.47
C ILE A 111 -4.24 4.41 1.14
N ALA A 112 -4.26 3.50 0.17
CA ALA A 112 -4.58 3.81 -1.22
C ALA A 112 -6.04 3.58 -1.64
N ALA A 113 -6.70 2.57 -1.06
CA ALA A 113 -8.03 2.15 -1.51
C ALA A 113 -9.14 3.10 -1.03
N SER A 114 -10.34 3.04 -1.61
CA SER A 114 -11.51 3.74 -1.06
C SER A 114 -12.06 3.00 0.17
N ASP A 115 -12.85 3.68 1.01
CA ASP A 115 -13.48 3.01 2.16
C ASP A 115 -14.46 1.90 1.71
N GLU A 116 -15.06 2.05 0.53
CA GLU A 116 -15.89 1.00 -0.08
C GLU A 116 -15.04 -0.25 -0.39
N THR A 117 -13.89 -0.08 -1.04
CA THR A 117 -12.96 -1.17 -1.34
C THR A 117 -12.46 -1.82 -0.05
N LEU A 118 -12.12 -1.04 0.99
CA LEU A 118 -11.64 -1.57 2.28
C LEU A 118 -12.68 -2.43 3.02
N ARG A 119 -13.98 -2.19 2.76
CA ARG A 119 -15.06 -3.03 3.32
C ARG A 119 -15.31 -4.30 2.53
N GLN A 120 -14.72 -4.46 1.34
CA GLN A 120 -14.94 -5.66 0.55
C GLN A 120 -14.37 -6.89 1.26
N PRO A 121 -15.01 -8.07 1.12
CA PRO A 121 -14.61 -9.27 1.85
C PRO A 121 -13.15 -9.68 1.65
N TRP A 122 -12.56 -9.39 0.49
CA TRP A 122 -11.17 -9.75 0.19
C TRP A 122 -10.15 -8.93 0.98
N VAL A 123 -10.40 -7.64 1.21
CA VAL A 123 -9.54 -6.82 2.08
C VAL A 123 -9.70 -7.24 3.53
N GLN A 124 -10.93 -7.48 3.98
CA GLN A 124 -11.14 -7.95 5.36
C GLN A 124 -10.47 -9.30 5.62
N ARG A 125 -10.43 -10.20 4.61
CA ARG A 125 -9.68 -11.47 4.72
C ARG A 125 -8.19 -11.22 4.90
N SER A 126 -7.57 -10.30 4.16
CA SER A 126 -6.15 -10.03 4.35
C SER A 126 -5.83 -9.41 5.70
N VAL A 127 -6.69 -8.51 6.21
CA VAL A 127 -6.54 -7.96 7.56
C VAL A 127 -6.62 -9.04 8.64
N ARG A 128 -7.63 -9.93 8.57
CA ARG A 128 -7.73 -11.08 9.50
C ARG A 128 -6.51 -11.99 9.41
N ARG A 129 -6.09 -12.31 8.18
CA ARG A 129 -4.94 -13.18 7.96
C ARG A 129 -3.64 -12.58 8.50
N LEU A 130 -3.45 -11.27 8.36
CA LEU A 130 -2.29 -10.57 8.92
C LEU A 130 -2.26 -10.67 10.45
N CYS A 131 -3.42 -10.52 11.12
CA CYS A 131 -3.52 -10.72 12.57
C CYS A 131 -3.19 -12.17 12.97
N GLU A 132 -3.64 -13.16 12.22
CA GLU A 132 -3.31 -14.58 12.46
C GLU A 132 -1.80 -14.85 12.31
N ILE A 133 -1.17 -14.29 11.27
CA ILE A 133 0.28 -14.44 11.05
C ILE A 133 1.04 -13.82 12.23
N LEU A 134 0.65 -12.62 12.68
CA LEU A 134 1.27 -11.97 13.85
C LEU A 134 1.15 -12.83 15.12
N GLN A 135 0.00 -13.47 15.33
CA GLN A 135 -0.18 -14.40 16.46
C GLN A 135 0.69 -15.65 16.31
N GLN A 136 0.86 -16.17 15.08
CA GLN A 136 1.69 -17.34 14.80
C GLN A 136 3.18 -17.05 14.96
N CYS A 137 3.60 -15.79 14.79
CA CYS A 137 4.96 -15.33 15.03
C CYS A 137 5.25 -14.95 16.49
N ASP A 138 4.34 -15.22 17.43
CA ASP A 138 4.58 -14.91 18.84
C ASP A 138 5.84 -15.61 19.37
N GLY A 139 6.69 -14.86 20.07
CA GLY A 139 7.98 -15.35 20.57
C GLY A 139 9.05 -15.62 19.49
N VAL A 140 8.81 -15.26 18.22
CA VAL A 140 9.79 -15.36 17.14
C VAL A 140 10.51 -14.02 16.99
N ASP A 141 11.83 -14.05 16.79
CA ASP A 141 12.60 -12.86 16.43
C ASP A 141 12.31 -12.49 14.97
N LEU A 142 11.66 -11.35 14.77
CA LEU A 142 11.20 -10.88 13.47
C LEU A 142 12.03 -9.69 13.02
N GLU A 143 12.17 -9.54 11.71
CA GLU A 143 12.74 -8.32 11.14
C GLU A 143 11.85 -7.12 11.47
N CYS A 144 12.44 -6.10 12.11
CA CYS A 144 11.71 -4.95 12.65
C CYS A 144 10.94 -4.17 11.57
N GLY A 145 11.53 -3.98 10.39
CA GLY A 145 10.90 -3.25 9.28
C GLY A 145 9.58 -3.89 8.86
N VAL A 146 9.58 -5.20 8.65
CA VAL A 146 8.38 -5.99 8.35
C VAL A 146 7.29 -5.82 9.42
N LEU A 147 7.67 -5.84 10.70
CA LEU A 147 6.74 -5.65 11.80
C LEU A 147 6.11 -4.24 11.79
N TYR A 148 6.89 -3.20 11.50
CA TYR A 148 6.38 -1.83 11.37
C TYR A 148 5.33 -1.71 10.27
N HIS A 149 5.59 -2.26 9.08
CA HIS A 149 4.63 -2.21 7.97
C HIS A 149 3.34 -2.96 8.30
N ALA A 150 3.45 -4.15 8.92
CA ALA A 150 2.29 -4.93 9.34
C ALA A 150 1.42 -4.17 10.35
N LEU A 151 2.02 -3.64 11.42
CA LEU A 151 1.28 -2.92 12.46
C LEU A 151 0.72 -1.60 11.95
N HIS A 152 1.49 -0.84 11.18
CA HIS A 152 1.02 0.43 10.61
C HIS A 152 -0.15 0.21 9.66
N GLY A 153 -0.10 -0.81 8.79
CA GLY A 153 -1.22 -1.15 7.92
C GLY A 153 -2.50 -1.51 8.68
N LEU A 154 -2.38 -2.24 9.80
CA LEU A 154 -3.53 -2.56 10.65
C LEU A 154 -4.12 -1.33 11.33
N VAL A 155 -3.28 -0.43 11.86
CA VAL A 155 -3.71 0.83 12.47
C VAL A 155 -4.41 1.72 11.43
N ALA A 156 -3.78 1.93 10.27
CA ALA A 156 -4.36 2.74 9.19
C ALA A 156 -5.71 2.17 8.70
N TYR A 157 -5.84 0.84 8.61
CA TYR A 157 -7.11 0.21 8.28
C TYR A 157 -8.18 0.47 9.37
N GLN A 158 -7.81 0.26 10.64
CA GLN A 158 -8.70 0.44 11.78
C GLN A 158 -9.23 1.87 11.85
N ASP A 159 -8.33 2.86 11.75
CA ASP A 159 -8.68 4.29 11.83
C ASP A 159 -9.72 4.68 10.76
N ARG A 160 -9.56 4.17 9.53
CA ARG A 160 -10.50 4.44 8.43
C ARG A 160 -11.86 3.77 8.63
N MET A 161 -11.88 2.55 9.15
CA MET A 161 -13.13 1.85 9.42
C MET A 161 -13.90 2.50 10.58
N GLN A 162 -13.21 2.94 11.63
CA GLN A 162 -13.84 3.62 12.77
C GLN A 162 -14.33 5.04 12.43
N SER A 163 -13.54 5.80 11.65
CA SER A 163 -13.91 7.16 11.27
C SER A 163 -15.19 7.21 10.41
N SER A 164 -15.43 6.16 9.62
CA SER A 164 -16.65 6.09 8.81
C SER A 164 -17.91 5.78 9.62
N ASP A 165 -17.79 5.03 10.72
CA ASP A 165 -18.91 4.60 11.56
C ASP A 165 -19.44 5.72 12.48
N THR A 166 -18.69 6.82 12.61
CA THR A 166 -19.06 7.96 13.47
C THR A 166 -19.99 8.98 12.77
N THR A 167 -20.42 8.70 11.53
CA THR A 167 -21.25 9.61 10.71
C THR A 167 -22.74 9.23 10.67
N LEU A 168 -23.26 8.54 11.69
CA LEU A 168 -24.68 8.18 11.84
C LEU A 168 -25.36 8.96 12.95
#